data_AF-A0A7G8ECN6-F1
#
_entry.id   AF-A0A7G8ECN6-F1
#
_cell.length_a   1.000
_cell.length_b   1.000
_cell.length_c   1.000
_cell.angle_alpha   90.00
_cell.angle_beta   90.00
_cell.angle_gamma   90.00
#
_symmetry.space_group_name_H-M   'P 1'
#
loop_
_entity.id
_entity.type
_entity.pdbx_description
1 polymer ?
#
loop_
_entity_poly.entity_id
_entity_poly.type
_entity_poly.pdbx_seq_one_letter_code
_entity_poly.pdbx_strand_id
1 'polypeptide(L)'
;MKRRNWHSLFSQLPDTELEKLAVLRLLECSNGVIQHQFRDGHDDALSPEETRAAMAFSMHCIKTMEIPLGDEVIRFNEETANLFQDVRTLYVNGMKRNDPAAREEFFLASSANLQAIGLARLEQAKRRLFNDCYELPVHTLDWGLDYIKGFLASSRR
;
A
#
# COMPACT_ATOMS: atom_id res chain seq x y z
N MET A 1 25.96 -5.07 2.65
CA MET A 1 24.97 -4.32 3.48
C MET A 1 24.39 -5.28 4.51
N LYS A 2 24.34 -4.90 5.80
CA LYS A 2 23.53 -5.67 6.77
C LYS A 2 22.06 -5.48 6.39
N ARG A 3 21.32 -6.59 6.20
CA ARG A 3 19.87 -6.55 5.96
C ARG A 3 19.18 -5.88 7.16
N ARG A 4 18.20 -5.02 6.91
CA ARG A 4 17.42 -4.40 8.00
C ARG A 4 16.44 -5.42 8.55
N ASN A 5 16.22 -5.40 9.87
CA ASN A 5 15.18 -6.22 10.48
C ASN A 5 13.82 -5.51 10.37
N TRP A 6 13.20 -5.61 9.19
CA TRP A 6 11.91 -4.96 8.90
C TRP A 6 10.80 -5.36 9.86
N HIS A 7 10.75 -6.64 10.26
CA HIS A 7 9.75 -7.11 11.20
C HIS A 7 9.85 -6.39 12.54
N SER A 8 11.08 -6.25 13.08
CA SER A 8 11.31 -5.51 14.33
C SER A 8 10.94 -4.03 14.19
N LEU A 9 11.29 -3.40 13.07
CA LEU A 9 11.00 -1.97 12.83
C LEU A 9 9.49 -1.72 12.79
N PHE A 10 8.74 -2.50 12.00
CA PHE A 10 7.29 -2.31 11.88
C PHE A 10 6.52 -2.73 13.12
N SER A 11 6.95 -3.78 13.84
CA SER A 11 6.27 -4.25 15.05
C SER A 11 6.41 -3.30 16.24
N GLN A 12 7.35 -2.35 16.18
CA GLN A 12 7.56 -1.34 17.22
C GLN A 12 6.75 -0.05 16.98
N LEU A 13 6.14 0.10 15.80
CA LEU A 13 5.30 1.26 15.52
C LEU A 13 4.07 1.28 16.43
N PRO A 14 3.61 2.47 16.86
CA PRO A 14 2.36 2.59 17.60
C PRO A 14 1.18 2.05 16.81
N ASP A 15 0.19 1.48 17.50
CA ASP A 15 -1.03 0.96 16.90
C ASP A 15 -1.74 1.98 15.99
N THR A 16 -1.76 3.25 16.40
CA THR A 16 -2.33 4.35 15.61
C THR A 16 -1.61 4.57 14.28
N GLU A 17 -0.29 4.36 14.22
CA GLU A 17 0.45 4.45 12.95
C GLU A 17 0.21 3.21 12.08
N LEU A 18 0.10 2.03 12.69
CA LEU A 18 -0.25 0.79 11.96
C LEU A 18 -1.65 0.87 11.34
N GLU A 19 -2.61 1.51 12.02
CA GLU A 19 -3.95 1.77 11.47
C GLU A 19 -3.91 2.70 10.26
N LYS A 20 -3.13 3.79 10.32
CA LYS A 20 -2.93 4.69 9.17
C LYS A 20 -2.22 3.98 8.02
N LEU A 21 -1.22 3.15 8.33
CA LEU A 21 -0.50 2.37 7.33
C LEU A 21 -1.42 1.34 6.67
N ALA A 22 -2.39 0.78 7.39
CA ALA A 22 -3.40 -0.10 6.80
C ALA A 22 -4.20 0.59 5.69
N VAL A 23 -4.59 1.85 5.91
CA VAL A 23 -5.26 2.69 4.90
C VAL A 23 -4.35 2.91 3.69
N LEU A 24 -3.10 3.33 3.92
CA LEU A 24 -2.14 3.58 2.85
C LEU A 24 -1.87 2.33 2.00
N ARG A 25 -1.61 1.19 2.66
CA ARG A 25 -1.32 -0.08 1.99
C ARG A 25 -2.50 -0.59 1.18
N LEU A 26 -3.72 -0.44 1.68
CA LEU A 26 -4.90 -0.84 0.93
C LEU A 26 -5.09 0.03 -0.32
N LEU A 27 -4.90 1.35 -0.23
CA LEU A 27 -4.92 2.24 -1.39
C LEU A 27 -3.83 1.90 -2.41
N GLU A 28 -2.61 1.65 -1.94
CA GLU A 28 -1.47 1.28 -2.79
C GLU A 28 -1.72 -0.03 -3.53
N CYS A 29 -2.14 -1.08 -2.83
CA CYS A 29 -2.41 -2.38 -3.43
C CYS A 29 -3.61 -2.36 -4.38
N SER A 30 -4.68 -1.64 -4.03
CA SER A 30 -5.84 -1.46 -4.92
C SER A 30 -5.42 -0.77 -6.23
N ASN A 31 -4.66 0.33 -6.13
CA ASN A 31 -4.10 1.02 -7.29
C ASN A 31 -3.16 0.14 -8.11
N GLY A 32 -2.36 -0.72 -7.47
CA GLY A 32 -1.50 -1.68 -8.16
C GLY A 32 -2.31 -2.67 -9.03
N VAL A 33 -3.42 -3.19 -8.50
CA VAL A 33 -4.31 -4.09 -9.24
C VAL A 33 -5.04 -3.35 -10.36
N ILE A 34 -5.58 -2.15 -10.11
CA ILE A 34 -6.21 -1.29 -11.12
C ILE A 34 -5.26 -1.09 -12.32
N GLN A 35 -4.02 -0.69 -12.06
CA GLN A 35 -3.01 -0.46 -13.10
C GLN A 35 -2.64 -1.72 -13.88
N HIS A 36 -2.66 -2.89 -13.22
CA HIS A 36 -2.37 -4.16 -13.88
C HIS A 36 -3.53 -4.54 -14.81
N GLN A 37 -4.76 -4.52 -14.31
CA GLN A 37 -5.95 -4.84 -15.10
C GLN A 37 -6.11 -3.91 -16.31
N PHE A 38 -5.92 -2.61 -16.12
CA PHE A 38 -5.99 -1.63 -17.21
C PHE A 38 -4.94 -1.88 -18.30
N ARG A 39 -3.69 -2.16 -17.91
CA ARG A 39 -2.60 -2.40 -18.86
C ARG A 39 -2.82 -3.66 -19.68
N ASP A 40 -3.38 -4.69 -19.06
CA ASP A 40 -3.58 -6.00 -19.66
C ASP A 40 -4.92 -6.10 -20.41
N GLY A 41 -5.75 -5.05 -20.36
CA GLY A 41 -7.02 -4.98 -21.08
C GLY A 41 -8.07 -5.94 -20.52
N HIS A 42 -8.09 -6.17 -19.20
CA HIS A 42 -9.12 -6.98 -18.56
C HIS A 42 -10.52 -6.40 -18.78
N ASP A 43 -11.52 -7.26 -18.94
CA ASP A 43 -12.93 -6.85 -19.12
C ASP A 43 -13.46 -6.04 -17.93
N ASP A 44 -12.97 -6.34 -16.72
CA ASP A 44 -13.33 -5.65 -15.47
C ASP A 44 -12.46 -4.40 -15.21
N ALA A 45 -11.53 -4.05 -16.11
CA ALA A 45 -10.68 -2.89 -15.91
C ALA A 45 -11.52 -1.60 -15.85
N LEU A 46 -11.11 -0.69 -14.97
CA LEU A 46 -11.69 0.65 -14.91
C LEU A 46 -11.53 1.39 -16.24
N SER A 47 -12.37 2.39 -16.47
CA SER A 47 -12.18 3.31 -17.59
C SER A 47 -10.79 4.00 -17.51
N PRO A 48 -10.26 4.49 -18.64
CA PRO A 48 -9.01 5.25 -18.64
C PRO A 48 -9.04 6.46 -17.68
N GLU A 49 -10.19 7.12 -17.55
CA GLU A 49 -10.38 8.29 -16.68
C GLU A 49 -10.31 7.89 -15.20
N GLU A 50 -11.07 6.87 -14.79
CA GLU A 50 -11.07 6.36 -13.42
C GLU A 50 -9.70 5.79 -13.03
N THR A 51 -9.05 5.08 -13.96
CA THR A 51 -7.68 4.58 -13.75
C THR A 51 -6.71 5.72 -13.45
N ARG A 52 -6.75 6.81 -14.23
CA ARG A 52 -5.87 7.96 -14.01
C ARG A 52 -6.16 8.67 -12.69
N ALA A 53 -7.43 8.81 -12.31
CA ALA A 53 -7.83 9.42 -11.03
C ALA A 53 -7.31 8.59 -9.84
N ALA A 54 -7.58 7.28 -9.82
CA ALA A 54 -7.10 6.37 -8.79
C ALA A 54 -5.57 6.36 -8.67
N MET A 55 -4.87 6.35 -9.82
CA MET A 55 -3.41 6.44 -9.86
C MET A 55 -2.90 7.75 -9.28
N ALA A 56 -3.46 8.89 -9.69
CA ALA A 56 -3.03 10.21 -9.23
C ALA A 56 -3.20 10.34 -7.72
N PHE A 57 -4.37 9.94 -7.19
CA PHE A 57 -4.66 9.98 -5.77
C PHE A 57 -3.73 9.06 -4.95
N SER A 58 -3.64 7.79 -5.31
CA SER A 58 -2.79 6.82 -4.61
C SER A 58 -1.32 7.25 -4.63
N MET A 59 -0.81 7.70 -5.79
CA MET A 59 0.57 8.18 -5.92
C MET A 59 0.82 9.47 -5.13
N HIS A 60 -0.17 10.36 -5.03
CA HIS A 60 -0.09 11.53 -4.16
C HIS A 60 0.10 11.08 -2.72
N CYS A 61 -0.80 10.24 -2.21
CA CYS A 61 -0.76 9.76 -0.82
C CYS A 61 0.57 9.11 -0.44
N ILE A 62 1.11 8.25 -1.31
CA ILE A 62 2.38 7.56 -1.10
C ILE A 62 3.57 8.53 -1.09
N LYS A 63 3.53 9.59 -1.90
CA LYS A 63 4.63 10.55 -2.01
C LYS A 63 4.63 11.58 -0.88
N THR A 64 3.46 12.02 -0.47
CA THR A 64 3.29 13.07 0.56
C THR A 64 3.21 12.48 1.97
N MET A 65 2.91 11.18 2.10
CA MET A 65 2.52 10.59 3.37
C MET A 65 1.34 11.36 4.00
N GLU A 66 0.38 11.76 3.15
CA GLU A 66 -0.86 12.39 3.55
C GLU A 66 -2.03 11.72 2.82
N ILE A 67 -3.09 11.36 3.53
CA ILE A 67 -4.27 10.72 2.92
C ILE A 67 -5.48 11.61 3.18
N PRO A 68 -5.93 12.40 2.19
CA PRO A 68 -7.18 13.14 2.31
C PRO A 68 -8.36 12.16 2.21
N LEU A 69 -9.22 12.16 3.24
CA LEU A 69 -10.43 11.34 3.34
C LEU A 69 -11.57 12.19 3.90
N GLY A 70 -12.59 12.45 3.09
CA GLY A 70 -13.65 13.41 3.43
C GLY A 70 -13.06 14.77 3.83
N ASP A 71 -13.41 15.23 5.04
CA ASP A 71 -12.94 16.50 5.61
C ASP A 71 -11.64 16.37 6.43
N GLU A 72 -11.05 15.16 6.50
CA GLU A 72 -9.83 14.86 7.25
C GLU A 72 -8.62 14.68 6.33
N VAL A 73 -7.43 15.00 6.83
CA VAL A 73 -6.15 14.56 6.26
C VAL A 73 -5.40 13.70 7.28
N ILE A 74 -5.28 12.40 6.98
CA ILE A 74 -4.42 11.51 7.76
C ILE A 74 -2.97 11.90 7.51
N ARG A 75 -2.21 12.10 8.59
CA ARG A 75 -0.76 12.34 8.55
C ARG A 75 -0.02 11.32 9.40
N PHE A 76 1.15 10.92 8.92
CA PHE A 76 2.06 10.02 9.62
C PHE A 76 3.05 10.80 10.46
N ASN A 77 3.52 10.20 11.54
CA ASN A 77 4.66 10.76 12.25
C ASN A 77 5.95 10.62 11.43
N GLU A 78 6.98 11.37 11.81
CA GLU A 78 8.25 11.42 11.07
C GLU A 78 8.93 10.04 10.97
N GLU A 79 8.91 9.26 12.05
CA GLU A 79 9.49 7.90 12.08
C GLU A 79 8.84 6.98 11.04
N THR A 80 7.51 6.95 11.02
CA THR A 80 6.74 6.12 10.07
C THR A 80 6.93 6.61 8.65
N ALA A 81 6.91 7.93 8.42
CA ALA A 81 7.13 8.53 7.12
C ALA A 81 8.52 8.18 6.55
N ASN A 82 9.57 8.30 7.37
CA ASN A 82 10.94 7.96 6.99
C ASN A 82 11.08 6.47 6.66
N LEU A 83 10.51 5.60 7.51
CA LEU A 83 10.54 4.15 7.29
C LEU A 83 9.86 3.78 5.97
N PHE A 84 8.74 4.42 5.64
CA PHE A 84 8.02 4.15 4.39
C PHE A 84 8.73 4.72 3.16
N GLN A 85 9.45 5.84 3.29
CA GLN A 85 10.33 6.34 2.23
C GLN A 85 11.46 5.36 1.91
N ASP A 86 12.02 4.69 2.92
CA ASP A 86 13.02 3.64 2.68
C ASP A 86 12.43 2.48 1.87
N VAL A 87 11.21 2.03 2.20
CA VAL A 87 10.49 1.01 1.41
C VAL A 87 10.24 1.48 -0.03
N ARG A 88 9.82 2.73 -0.21
CA ARG A 88 9.60 3.32 -1.54
C ARG A 88 10.89 3.40 -2.36
N THR A 89 12.02 3.68 -1.71
CA THR A 89 13.34 3.69 -2.36
C THR A 89 13.70 2.30 -2.88
N LEU A 90 13.43 1.25 -2.08
CA LEU A 90 13.60 -0.13 -2.52
C LEU A 90 12.69 -0.47 -3.70
N TYR A 91 11.42 -0.06 -3.67
CA TYR A 91 10.50 -0.23 -4.79
C TYR A 91 11.04 0.41 -6.08
N VAL A 92 11.48 1.68 -6.02
CA VAL A 92 12.00 2.39 -7.20
C VAL A 92 13.24 1.69 -7.75
N ASN A 93 14.19 1.34 -6.89
CA ASN A 93 15.41 0.66 -7.33
C ASN A 93 15.10 -0.73 -7.89
N GLY A 94 14.28 -1.51 -7.20
CA GLY A 94 13.97 -2.88 -7.58
C GLY A 94 13.08 -2.99 -8.82
N MET A 95 12.01 -2.20 -8.89
CA MET A 95 10.99 -2.33 -9.94
C MET A 95 11.25 -1.43 -11.15
N LYS A 96 11.94 -0.29 -10.97
CA LYS A 96 12.18 0.67 -12.07
C LYS A 96 13.62 0.71 -12.56
N ARG A 97 14.59 0.40 -11.70
CA ARG A 97 16.03 0.37 -12.07
C ARG A 97 16.58 -1.04 -12.22
N ASN A 98 15.72 -2.05 -12.12
CA ASN A 98 16.05 -3.46 -12.32
C ASN A 98 17.16 -3.97 -11.37
N ASP A 99 17.15 -3.51 -10.11
CA ASP A 99 18.05 -3.99 -9.05
C ASP A 99 17.44 -5.21 -8.33
N PRO A 100 17.96 -6.45 -8.53
CA PRO A 100 17.38 -7.63 -7.95
C PRO A 100 17.45 -7.67 -6.42
N ALA A 101 18.50 -7.10 -5.82
CA ALA A 101 18.69 -7.08 -4.37
C ALA A 101 17.70 -6.11 -3.70
N ALA A 102 17.52 -4.93 -4.30
CA ALA A 102 16.50 -3.99 -3.84
C ALA A 102 15.08 -4.54 -4.01
N ARG A 103 14.83 -5.31 -5.08
CA ARG A 103 13.56 -5.99 -5.29
C ARG A 103 13.28 -7.05 -4.21
N GLU A 104 14.25 -7.90 -3.90
CA GLU A 104 14.13 -8.90 -2.82
C GLU A 104 13.83 -8.20 -1.49
N GLU A 105 14.61 -7.18 -1.13
CA GLU A 105 14.45 -6.43 0.10
C GLU A 105 13.10 -5.69 0.17
N PHE A 106 12.59 -5.16 -0.95
CA PHE A 106 11.26 -4.55 -1.02
C PHE A 106 10.15 -5.53 -0.65
N PHE A 107 10.21 -6.77 -1.12
CA PHE A 107 9.22 -7.79 -0.79
C PHE A 107 9.31 -8.23 0.67
N LEU A 108 10.53 -8.34 1.23
CA LEU A 108 10.73 -8.60 2.65
C LEU A 108 10.13 -7.48 3.52
N ALA A 109 10.41 -6.22 3.17
CA ALA A 109 9.88 -5.07 3.88
C ALA A 109 8.35 -4.97 3.78
N SER A 110 7.79 -5.20 2.58
CA SER A 110 6.34 -5.19 2.35
C SER A 110 5.62 -6.29 3.12
N SER A 111 6.20 -7.49 3.17
CA SER A 111 5.66 -8.61 3.94
C SER A 111 5.69 -8.32 5.44
N ALA A 112 6.82 -7.84 5.96
CA ALA A 112 6.93 -7.45 7.37
C ALA A 112 5.94 -6.34 7.76
N ASN A 113 5.75 -5.34 6.91
CA ASN A 113 4.79 -4.27 7.15
C ASN A 113 3.35 -4.79 7.21
N LEU A 114 2.93 -5.57 6.21
CA LEU A 114 1.57 -6.12 6.16
C LEU A 114 1.30 -7.11 7.31
N GLN A 115 2.32 -7.85 7.75
CA GLN A 115 2.24 -8.72 8.93
C GLN A 115 2.06 -7.92 10.22
N ALA A 116 2.83 -6.84 10.41
CA ALA A 116 2.71 -5.97 11.59
C ALA A 116 1.36 -5.23 11.64
N ILE A 117 0.85 -4.79 10.49
CA ILE A 117 -0.49 -4.19 10.38
C ILE A 117 -1.56 -5.21 10.81
N GLY A 118 -1.50 -6.41 10.24
CA GLY A 118 -2.46 -7.49 10.50
C GLY A 118 -3.78 -7.32 9.77
N LEU A 119 -4.48 -8.44 9.56
CA LEU A 119 -5.70 -8.48 8.74
C LEU A 119 -6.84 -7.62 9.32
N ALA A 120 -7.00 -7.60 10.65
CA ALA A 120 -8.08 -6.85 11.29
C ALA A 120 -8.00 -5.33 10.99
N ARG A 121 -6.80 -4.75 10.98
CA ARG A 121 -6.61 -3.33 10.63
C ARG A 121 -6.86 -3.07 9.15
N LEU A 122 -6.47 -4.00 8.27
CA LEU A 122 -6.76 -3.89 6.84
C LEU A 122 -8.27 -3.92 6.55
N GLU A 123 -9.03 -4.76 7.25
CA GLU A 123 -10.48 -4.80 7.13
C GLU A 123 -11.15 -3.52 7.67
N GLN A 124 -10.63 -2.97 8.77
CA GLN A 124 -11.08 -1.67 9.27
C GLN A 124 -10.74 -0.54 8.30
N ALA A 125 -9.54 -0.54 7.73
CA ALA A 125 -9.14 0.41 6.69
C ALA A 125 -10.04 0.35 5.46
N LYS A 126 -10.44 -0.86 5.04
CA LYS A 126 -11.42 -1.03 3.95
C LYS A 126 -12.75 -0.34 4.28
N ARG A 127 -13.29 -0.54 5.49
CA ARG A 127 -14.55 0.08 5.92
C ARG A 127 -14.44 1.61 5.93
N ARG A 128 -13.31 2.14 6.39
CA ARG A 128 -13.05 3.58 6.40
C ARG A 128 -12.99 4.14 4.98
N LEU A 129 -12.19 3.53 4.10
CA LEU A 129 -12.08 3.94 2.71
C LEU A 129 -13.41 3.85 1.96
N PHE A 130 -14.23 2.84 2.26
CA PHE A 130 -15.57 2.71 1.68
C PHE A 130 -16.47 3.92 1.99
N ASN A 131 -16.37 4.50 3.19
CA ASN A 131 -17.18 5.63 3.60
C ASN A 131 -16.62 6.97 3.10
N ASP A 132 -15.29 7.12 3.13
CA ASP A 132 -14.64 8.43 3.10
C ASP A 132 -13.70 8.65 1.91
N CYS A 133 -13.46 7.64 1.06
CA CYS A 133 -12.61 7.76 -0.13
C CYS A 133 -13.46 7.79 -1.41
N TYR A 134 -13.54 8.96 -2.04
CA TYR A 134 -14.30 9.17 -3.28
C TYR A 134 -13.46 9.05 -4.56
N GLU A 135 -12.14 8.90 -4.43
CA GLU A 135 -11.18 8.91 -5.54
C GLU A 135 -10.90 7.52 -6.13
N LEU A 136 -11.38 6.46 -5.47
CA LEU A 136 -11.31 5.07 -5.94
C LEU A 136 -12.71 4.46 -5.95
N PRO A 137 -13.12 3.78 -7.03
CA PRO A 137 -14.37 3.02 -7.02
C PRO A 137 -14.35 1.94 -5.92
N VAL A 138 -15.40 1.88 -5.10
CA VAL A 138 -15.42 1.09 -3.85
C VAL A 138 -15.10 -0.40 -4.02
N HIS A 139 -15.49 -0.99 -5.15
CA HIS A 139 -15.23 -2.41 -5.43
C HIS A 139 -13.74 -2.73 -5.62
N THR A 140 -12.92 -1.74 -5.99
CA THR A 140 -11.47 -1.92 -6.16
C THR A 140 -10.74 -2.12 -4.84
N LEU A 141 -11.36 -1.72 -3.73
CA LEU A 141 -10.82 -1.99 -2.39
C LEU A 141 -10.82 -3.49 -2.08
N ASP A 142 -11.78 -4.25 -2.62
CA ASP A 142 -11.77 -5.71 -2.54
C ASP A 142 -10.56 -6.30 -3.28
N TRP A 143 -10.27 -5.80 -4.48
CA TRP A 143 -9.12 -6.24 -5.26
C TRP A 143 -7.80 -6.03 -4.51
N GLY A 144 -7.62 -4.87 -3.88
CA GLY A 144 -6.44 -4.57 -3.08
C GLY A 144 -6.33 -5.49 -1.85
N LEU A 145 -7.44 -5.72 -1.15
CA LEU A 145 -7.46 -6.59 0.03
C LEU A 145 -7.17 -8.06 -0.34
N ASP A 146 -7.75 -8.55 -1.43
CA ASP A 146 -7.53 -9.90 -1.93
C ASP A 146 -6.09 -10.11 -2.41
N TYR A 147 -5.52 -9.11 -3.08
CA TYR A 147 -4.10 -9.09 -3.42
C TYR A 147 -3.22 -9.22 -2.16
N ILE A 148 -3.50 -8.42 -1.13
CA ILE A 148 -2.75 -8.46 0.14
C ILE A 148 -2.86 -9.84 0.80
N LYS A 149 -4.07 -10.41 0.87
CA LYS A 149 -4.29 -11.75 1.43
C LYS A 149 -3.49 -12.80 0.67
N GLY A 150 -3.53 -12.77 -0.66
CA GLY A 150 -2.75 -13.67 -1.52
C GLY A 150 -1.25 -13.53 -1.30
N PHE A 151 -0.75 -12.29 -1.24
CA PHE A 151 0.66 -11.98 -0.98
C PHE A 151 1.14 -12.47 0.39
N LEU A 152 0.33 -12.29 1.44
CA LEU A 152 0.65 -12.80 2.77
C LEU A 152 0.62 -14.33 2.84
N ALA A 153 -0.28 -14.98 2.10
CA ALA A 153 -0.37 -16.43 2.05
C ALA A 153 0.81 -17.08 1.30
N SER A 154 1.32 -16.43 0.26
CA SER A 154 2.51 -16.90 -0.47
C SER A 154 3.81 -16.63 0.30
N SER A 155 3.88 -15.55 1.07
CA SER A 155 5.06 -15.16 1.86
C SER A 155 5.29 -16.02 3.11
N ARG A 156 4.34 -16.89 3.47
CA ARG A 156 4.44 -17.84 4.60
C ARG A 156 4.98 -19.21 4.18
N ARG A 157 5.24 -19.43 2.89
CA ARG A 157 5.72 -20.70 2.33
C ARG A 157 7.23 -20.68 2.14
#